data_AF-A0A7W2R8U6-F1
#
_entry.id   AF-A0A7W2R8U6-F1
#
_cell.length_a   1.000
_cell.length_b   1.000
_cell.length_c   1.000
_cell.angle_alpha   90.00
_cell.angle_beta   90.00
_cell.angle_gamma   90.00
#
_symmetry.space_group_name_H-M   'P 1'
#
loop_
_entity.id
_entity.type
_entity.pdbx_description
1 polymer ?
#
loop_
_entity_poly.entity_id
_entity_poly.type
_entity_poly.pdbx_seq_one_letter_code
_entity_poly.pdbx_strand_id
1 'polypeptide(L)'
;MSEMHEYSKVEIALEYLESAIDEYDLHKRYFSCMNLAFVAEELLGKFVRTLTGKPDRHTESMNSLLKIQEKIDLGFKDRKKLQKLLLNGKNTIKHMDNISENKAKLYYPIEIEAFWAIECAVENIKLLDIPVPNKVQEFLDSYDRPE
;
A
#
# COMPACT_ATOMS: atom_id res chain seq x y z
N MET A 1 33.50 14.20 -14.62
CA MET A 1 32.86 12.97 -14.09
C MET A 1 31.80 13.45 -13.12
N SER A 2 30.55 13.02 -13.27
CA SER A 2 29.51 13.34 -12.28
C SER A 2 29.81 12.59 -10.97
N GLU A 3 29.64 13.26 -9.85
CA GLU A 3 29.74 12.67 -8.51
C GLU A 3 28.55 11.72 -8.27
N MET A 4 28.78 10.61 -7.55
CA MET A 4 27.74 9.66 -7.19
C MET A 4 27.20 10.00 -5.81
N HIS A 5 25.87 10.13 -5.70
CA HIS A 5 25.18 10.40 -4.44
C HIS A 5 24.32 9.20 -4.04
N GLU A 6 24.32 8.86 -2.76
CA GLU A 6 23.56 7.73 -2.20
C GLU A 6 22.44 8.24 -1.28
N TYR A 7 21.30 7.56 -1.30
CA TYR A 7 20.12 7.90 -0.50
C TYR A 7 19.52 6.64 0.13
N SER A 8 19.03 6.76 1.37
CA SER A 8 18.38 5.64 2.06
C SER A 8 17.04 5.29 1.40
N LYS A 9 16.84 4.01 1.08
CA LYS A 9 15.55 3.53 0.57
C LYS A 9 14.44 3.59 1.62
N VAL A 10 14.76 3.56 2.91
CA VAL A 10 13.75 3.75 3.97
C VAL A 10 13.28 5.19 3.96
N GLU A 11 14.20 6.17 3.92
CA GLU A 11 13.86 7.59 3.88
C GLU A 11 13.02 7.92 2.64
N ILE A 12 13.38 7.38 1.47
CA ILE A 12 12.57 7.52 0.25
C ILE A 12 11.15 6.95 0.45
N ALA A 13 11.01 5.80 1.11
CA ALA A 13 9.71 5.20 1.35
C ALA A 13 8.84 6.04 2.30
N LEU A 14 9.45 6.64 3.34
CA LEU A 14 8.78 7.53 4.27
C LEU A 14 8.37 8.84 3.56
N GLU A 15 9.25 9.42 2.74
CA GLU A 15 8.94 10.61 1.93
C GLU A 15 7.77 10.37 0.97
N TYR A 16 7.71 9.20 0.33
CA TYR A 16 6.58 8.82 -0.51
C TYR A 16 5.28 8.66 0.27
N LEU A 17 5.33 8.14 1.49
CA LEU A 17 4.14 8.02 2.33
C LEU A 17 3.63 9.40 2.79
N GLU A 18 4.53 10.29 3.22
CA GLU A 18 4.16 11.67 3.57
C GLU A 18 3.57 12.42 2.38
N SER A 19 4.18 12.26 1.20
CA SER A 19 3.66 12.84 -0.04
C SER A 19 2.29 12.25 -0.39
N ALA A 20 2.08 10.94 -0.19
CA ALA A 20 0.78 10.31 -0.42
C ALA A 20 -0.31 10.93 0.45
N ILE A 21 -0.01 11.23 1.71
CA ILE A 21 -0.92 11.92 2.64
C ILE A 21 -1.23 13.34 2.15
N ASP A 22 -0.22 14.10 1.71
CA ASP A 22 -0.46 15.44 1.14
C ASP A 22 -1.37 15.37 -0.10
N GLU A 23 -1.15 14.37 -0.96
CA GLU A 23 -2.00 14.15 -2.12
C GLU A 23 -3.44 13.80 -1.74
N TYR A 24 -3.63 13.10 -0.62
CA TYR A 24 -4.94 12.75 -0.09
C TYR A 24 -5.64 13.96 0.52
N ASP A 25 -5.04 14.60 1.51
CA ASP A 25 -5.66 15.63 2.34
C ASP A 25 -5.72 17.00 1.68
N LEU A 26 -4.57 17.47 1.19
CA LEU A 26 -4.44 18.86 0.73
C LEU A 26 -4.95 19.01 -0.69
N HIS A 27 -4.77 17.97 -1.51
CA HIS A 27 -4.98 18.07 -2.95
C HIS A 27 -6.11 17.21 -3.48
N LYS A 28 -6.59 16.22 -2.73
CA LYS A 28 -7.63 15.26 -3.16
C LYS A 28 -7.27 14.57 -4.48
N ARG A 29 -5.97 14.36 -4.72
CA ARG A 29 -5.40 13.67 -5.89
C ARG A 29 -5.19 12.19 -5.54
N TYR A 30 -6.30 11.51 -5.33
CA TYR A 30 -6.32 10.15 -4.76
C TYR A 30 -5.56 9.10 -5.59
N PHE A 31 -5.52 9.21 -6.93
CA PHE A 31 -4.70 8.30 -7.76
C PHE A 31 -3.20 8.48 -7.53
N SER A 32 -2.73 9.72 -7.36
CA SER A 32 -1.34 10.02 -7.02
C SER A 32 -1.00 9.50 -5.62
N CYS A 33 -1.91 9.75 -4.66
CA CYS A 33 -1.84 9.18 -3.31
C CYS A 33 -1.66 7.66 -3.36
N MET A 34 -2.57 6.93 -4.03
CA MET A 34 -2.50 5.47 -4.14
C MET A 34 -1.17 5.00 -4.74
N ASN A 35 -0.73 5.63 -5.82
CA ASN A 35 0.53 5.24 -6.46
C ASN A 35 1.73 5.38 -5.51
N LEU A 36 1.84 6.53 -4.82
CA LEU A 36 2.91 6.78 -3.84
C LEU A 36 2.82 5.82 -2.65
N ALA A 37 1.63 5.64 -2.08
CA ALA A 37 1.40 4.75 -0.95
C ALA A 37 1.73 3.28 -1.29
N PHE A 38 1.37 2.80 -2.48
CA PHE A 38 1.74 1.45 -2.91
C PHE A 38 3.25 1.26 -3.10
N VAL A 39 3.96 2.28 -3.56
CA VAL A 39 5.43 2.21 -3.68
C VAL A 39 6.07 2.21 -2.29
N ALA A 40 5.57 3.06 -1.37
CA ALA A 40 6.00 3.07 0.02
C ALA A 40 5.76 1.71 0.70
N GLU A 41 4.55 1.16 0.57
CA GLU A 41 4.17 -0.17 1.08
C GLU A 41 5.11 -1.27 0.59
N GLU A 42 5.45 -1.27 -0.71
CA GLU A 42 6.33 -2.29 -1.28
C GLU A 42 7.77 -2.17 -0.77
N LEU A 43 8.29 -0.94 -0.62
CA LEU A 43 9.63 -0.70 -0.08
C LEU A 43 9.70 -1.07 1.40
N LEU A 44 8.77 -0.58 2.22
CA LEU A 44 8.70 -0.88 3.65
C LEU A 44 8.49 -2.38 3.89
N GLY A 45 7.64 -3.04 3.11
CA GLY A 45 7.45 -4.48 3.18
C GLY A 45 8.72 -5.28 2.85
N LYS A 46 9.54 -4.82 1.89
CA LYS A 46 10.88 -5.41 1.64
C LYS A 46 11.79 -5.25 2.85
N PHE A 47 11.76 -4.10 3.51
CA PHE A 47 12.51 -3.90 4.75
C PHE A 47 12.01 -4.80 5.88
N VAL A 48 10.70 -4.94 6.09
CA VAL A 48 10.13 -5.85 7.10
C VAL A 48 10.72 -7.25 6.92
N ARG A 49 10.63 -7.80 5.71
CA ARG A 49 11.13 -9.15 5.42
C ARG A 49 12.64 -9.27 5.63
N THR A 50 13.41 -8.27 5.22
CA THR A 50 14.87 -8.33 5.22
C THR A 50 15.45 -8.11 6.62
N LEU A 51 14.88 -7.21 7.41
CA LEU A 51 15.40 -6.84 8.73
C LEU A 51 14.85 -7.73 9.85
N THR A 52 13.60 -8.18 9.75
CA THR A 52 12.94 -8.92 10.84
C THR A 52 12.83 -10.43 10.57
N GLY A 53 12.98 -10.86 9.31
CA GLY A 53 12.70 -12.23 8.88
C GLY A 53 11.21 -12.61 8.91
N LYS A 54 10.32 -11.68 9.24
CA LYS A 54 8.86 -11.88 9.33
C LYS A 54 8.18 -11.49 8.01
N PRO A 55 6.97 -12.02 7.73
CA PRO A 55 6.18 -11.54 6.60
C PRO A 55 5.82 -10.07 6.77
N ASP A 56 5.82 -9.32 5.67
CA ASP A 56 5.20 -8.00 5.57
C ASP A 56 3.67 -8.07 5.67
N ARG A 57 3.03 -6.90 5.79
CA ARG A 57 1.58 -6.77 5.93
C ARG A 57 0.78 -7.42 4.80
N HIS A 58 1.19 -7.24 3.55
CA HIS A 58 0.50 -7.84 2.41
C HIS A 58 0.61 -9.38 2.47
N THR A 59 1.80 -9.90 2.74
CA THR A 59 2.03 -11.34 2.89
C THR A 59 1.24 -11.93 4.06
N GLU A 60 1.18 -11.23 5.19
CA GLU A 60 0.40 -11.65 6.36
C GLU A 60 -1.11 -11.67 6.06
N SER A 61 -1.62 -10.64 5.38
CA SER A 61 -3.02 -10.53 4.99
C SER A 61 -3.41 -11.64 4.02
N MET A 62 -2.57 -11.92 3.02
CA MET A 62 -2.70 -13.06 2.12
C MET A 62 -2.79 -14.39 2.88
N ASN A 63 -1.88 -14.63 3.82
CA ASN A 63 -1.85 -15.87 4.59
C ASN A 63 -3.06 -16.01 5.52
N SER A 64 -3.53 -14.90 6.10
CA SER A 64 -4.71 -14.88 6.97
C SER A 64 -5.99 -15.17 6.19
N LEU A 65 -6.17 -14.54 5.03
CA LEU A 65 -7.33 -14.77 4.16
C LEU A 65 -7.36 -16.19 3.61
N LEU A 66 -6.22 -16.79 3.26
CA LEU A 66 -6.14 -18.20 2.87
C LEU A 66 -6.58 -19.14 4.00
N LYS A 67 -6.15 -18.89 5.24
CA LYS A 67 -6.60 -19.67 6.40
C LYS A 67 -8.10 -19.54 6.67
N ILE A 68 -8.68 -18.37 6.40
CA ILE A 68 -10.13 -18.16 6.53
C ILE A 68 -10.86 -18.92 5.41
N GLN A 69 -10.35 -18.87 4.17
CA GLN A 69 -10.90 -19.60 3.02
C GLN A 69 -11.00 -21.12 3.24
N GLU A 70 -10.07 -21.70 4.00
CA GLU A 70 -10.13 -23.12 4.40
C GLU A 70 -11.33 -23.46 5.28
N LYS A 71 -11.90 -22.46 5.97
CA LYS A 71 -13.03 -22.61 6.90
C LYS A 71 -14.35 -22.10 6.31
N ILE A 72 -14.28 -21.07 5.47
CA ILE A 72 -15.43 -20.37 4.89
C ILE A 72 -15.09 -20.08 3.43
N ASP A 73 -15.89 -20.56 2.49
CA ASP A 73 -15.65 -20.26 1.08
C ASP A 73 -15.93 -18.77 0.79
N LEU A 74 -14.86 -17.99 0.66
CA LEU A 74 -14.89 -16.56 0.30
C LEU A 74 -14.83 -16.35 -1.22
N GLY A 75 -14.88 -17.42 -2.01
CA GLY A 75 -14.95 -17.37 -3.47
C GLY A 75 -13.61 -17.20 -4.19
N PHE A 76 -12.49 -17.04 -3.47
CA PHE A 76 -11.16 -17.04 -4.08
C PHE A 76 -10.56 -18.46 -4.08
N LYS A 77 -10.61 -19.11 -5.26
CA LYS A 77 -10.28 -20.54 -5.43
C LYS A 77 -8.81 -20.91 -5.18
N ASP A 78 -7.89 -19.94 -5.19
CA ASP A 78 -6.46 -20.18 -5.03
C ASP A 78 -5.71 -18.88 -4.62
N ARG A 79 -4.45 -19.06 -4.19
CA ARG A 79 -3.54 -17.96 -3.80
C ARG A 79 -3.33 -16.93 -4.89
N LYS A 80 -3.25 -17.34 -6.16
CA LYS A 80 -2.98 -16.43 -7.29
C LYS A 80 -4.16 -15.51 -7.54
N LYS A 81 -5.39 -16.02 -7.42
CA LYS A 81 -6.62 -15.23 -7.51
C LYS A 81 -6.74 -14.25 -6.36
N LEU A 82 -6.48 -14.69 -5.14
CA LEU A 82 -6.48 -13.79 -3.98
C LEU A 82 -5.44 -12.68 -4.15
N GLN A 83 -4.22 -13.02 -4.57
CA GLN A 83 -3.17 -12.04 -4.83
C GLN A 83 -3.59 -11.03 -5.91
N LYS A 84 -4.22 -11.51 -7.00
CA LYS A 84 -4.75 -10.62 -8.04
C LYS A 84 -5.84 -9.69 -7.51
N LEU A 85 -6.70 -10.19 -6.62
CA LEU A 85 -7.76 -9.41 -5.96
C LEU A 85 -7.16 -8.32 -5.07
N LEU A 86 -6.25 -8.65 -4.15
CA LEU A 86 -5.64 -7.68 -3.25
C LEU A 86 -4.79 -6.64 -3.98
N LEU A 87 -4.12 -7.03 -5.06
CA LEU A 87 -3.32 -6.12 -5.88
C LEU A 87 -4.14 -5.39 -6.97
N ASN A 88 -5.46 -5.58 -7.01
CA ASN A 88 -6.28 -5.04 -8.11
C ASN A 88 -6.20 -3.51 -8.19
N GLY A 89 -6.37 -2.80 -7.07
CA GLY A 89 -6.29 -1.34 -7.03
C GLY A 89 -4.96 -0.81 -7.57
N LYS A 90 -3.83 -1.40 -7.13
CA LYS A 90 -2.50 -1.07 -7.65
C LYS A 90 -2.37 -1.33 -9.14
N ASN A 91 -2.77 -2.53 -9.58
CA ASN A 91 -2.51 -2.98 -10.95
C ASN A 91 -3.41 -2.28 -11.98
N THR A 92 -4.68 -2.04 -11.66
CA THR A 92 -5.61 -1.40 -12.59
C THR A 92 -5.32 0.08 -12.83
N ILE A 93 -4.56 0.74 -11.94
CA ILE A 93 -4.15 2.13 -12.09
C ILE A 93 -2.85 2.24 -12.90
N LYS A 94 -1.89 1.34 -12.68
CA LYS A 94 -0.53 1.47 -13.22
C LYS A 94 -0.28 0.73 -14.54
N HIS A 95 -1.07 -0.31 -14.83
CA HIS A 95 -0.85 -1.19 -15.98
C HIS A 95 -1.95 -0.99 -17.02
N MET A 96 -1.54 -1.04 -18.29
CA MET A 96 -2.43 -1.07 -19.44
C MET A 96 -1.78 -1.98 -20.48
N ASP A 97 -2.03 -3.28 -20.38
CA ASP A 97 -1.40 -4.26 -21.28
C ASP A 97 -2.04 -4.22 -22.68
N ASN A 98 -3.29 -3.75 -22.77
CA ASN A 98 -4.01 -3.56 -24.02
C ASN A 98 -5.10 -2.48 -23.91
N ILE A 99 -5.68 -2.08 -25.04
CA ILE A 99 -6.68 -0.99 -25.11
C ILE A 99 -7.95 -1.25 -24.29
N SER A 100 -8.31 -2.52 -24.04
CA SER A 100 -9.50 -2.85 -23.25
C SER A 100 -9.34 -2.55 -21.75
N GLU A 101 -8.12 -2.25 -21.31
CA GLU A 101 -7.78 -1.86 -19.94
C GLU A 101 -7.67 -0.34 -19.75
N ASN A 102 -8.14 0.46 -20.70
CA ASN A 102 -8.09 1.93 -20.64
C ASN A 102 -8.94 2.58 -19.54
N LYS A 103 -9.53 1.78 -18.64
CA LYS A 103 -10.33 2.21 -17.50
C LYS A 103 -9.90 1.45 -16.26
N ALA A 104 -9.48 2.19 -15.24
CA ALA A 104 -9.25 1.65 -13.91
C ALA A 104 -10.56 1.09 -13.32
N LYS A 105 -10.52 -0.11 -12.74
CA LYS A 105 -11.66 -0.80 -12.13
C LYS A 105 -11.40 -0.99 -10.64
N LEU A 106 -12.01 -0.15 -9.82
CA LEU A 106 -11.89 -0.19 -8.36
C LEU A 106 -13.15 -0.82 -7.75
N TYR A 107 -13.01 -1.40 -6.56
CA TYR A 107 -14.14 -2.02 -5.86
C TYR A 107 -14.86 -1.00 -4.99
N TYR A 108 -14.15 0.03 -4.52
CA TYR A 108 -14.68 1.09 -3.67
C TYR A 108 -14.44 2.48 -4.29
N PRO A 109 -15.14 3.52 -3.80
CA PRO A 109 -14.80 4.91 -4.09
C PRO A 109 -13.31 5.18 -3.91
N ILE A 110 -12.74 6.01 -4.79
CA ILE A 110 -11.29 6.24 -4.88
C ILE A 110 -10.70 6.76 -3.56
N GLU A 111 -11.46 7.57 -2.81
CA GLU A 111 -11.06 8.09 -1.51
C GLU A 111 -10.88 6.97 -0.47
N ILE A 112 -11.74 5.96 -0.48
CA ILE A 112 -11.63 4.81 0.43
C ILE A 112 -10.42 3.94 0.04
N GLU A 113 -10.27 3.64 -1.26
CA GLU A 113 -9.12 2.86 -1.77
C GLU A 113 -7.78 3.56 -1.47
N ALA A 114 -7.75 4.89 -1.57
CA ALA A 114 -6.57 5.70 -1.27
C ALA A 114 -6.24 5.71 0.22
N PHE A 115 -7.24 5.84 1.09
CA PHE A 115 -7.07 5.73 2.54
C PHE A 115 -6.47 4.37 2.92
N TRP A 116 -7.04 3.28 2.41
CA TRP A 116 -6.53 1.93 2.67
C TRP A 116 -5.12 1.70 2.13
N ALA A 117 -4.75 2.32 1.01
CA ALA A 117 -3.39 2.25 0.50
C ALA A 117 -2.38 2.87 1.48
N ILE A 118 -2.73 4.02 2.08
CA ILE A 118 -1.93 4.66 3.15
C ILE A 118 -1.85 3.72 4.37
N GLU A 119 -2.97 3.18 4.85
CA GLU A 119 -2.99 2.26 6.00
C GLU A 119 -2.08 1.04 5.77
N CYS A 120 -2.09 0.46 4.56
CA CYS A 120 -1.24 -0.69 4.26
C CYS A 120 0.25 -0.37 4.36
N ALA A 121 0.68 0.82 3.96
CA ALA A 121 2.06 1.27 4.12
C ALA A 121 2.41 1.50 5.60
N VAL A 122 1.51 2.14 6.35
CA VAL A 122 1.66 2.41 7.79
C VAL A 122 1.83 1.12 8.59
N GLU A 123 1.07 0.08 8.29
CA GLU A 123 1.20 -1.20 9.00
C GLU A 123 2.60 -1.81 8.86
N ASN A 124 3.27 -1.62 7.71
CA ASN A 124 4.67 -2.05 7.58
C ASN A 124 5.64 -1.20 8.42
N ILE A 125 5.35 0.08 8.68
CA ILE A 125 6.14 0.93 9.60
C ILE A 125 6.03 0.36 11.02
N LYS A 126 4.81 0.03 11.47
CA LYS A 126 4.57 -0.57 12.79
C LYS A 126 5.33 -1.89 12.97
N LEU A 127 5.40 -2.71 11.91
CA LEU A 127 6.16 -3.96 11.93
C LEU A 127 7.69 -3.77 11.99
N LEU A 128 8.20 -2.62 11.53
CA LEU A 128 9.62 -2.27 11.56
C LEU A 128 10.08 -1.65 12.89
N ASP A 129 9.15 -1.25 13.76
CA ASP A 129 9.44 -0.55 15.02
C ASP A 129 10.33 0.70 14.81
N ILE A 130 10.13 1.39 13.68
CA ILE A 130 10.78 2.66 13.38
C ILE A 130 9.86 3.84 13.73
N PRO A 131 10.40 5.04 13.99
CA PRO A 131 9.58 6.21 14.23
C PRO A 131 8.60 6.47 13.08
N VAL A 132 7.32 6.62 13.43
CA VAL A 132 6.29 7.06 12.50
C VAL A 132 6.49 8.57 12.27
N PRO A 133 6.58 9.05 11.01
CA PRO A 133 6.69 10.48 10.76
C PRO A 133 5.48 11.25 11.32
N ASN A 134 5.69 12.46 11.84
CA ASN A 134 4.63 13.25 12.50
C ASN A 134 3.39 13.41 11.61
N LYS A 135 3.59 13.68 10.32
CA LYS A 135 2.48 13.81 9.36
C LYS A 135 1.65 12.53 9.25
N VAL A 136 2.32 11.38 9.25
CA VAL A 136 1.66 10.07 9.23
C VAL A 136 0.88 9.86 10.51
N GLN A 137 1.44 10.23 11.67
CA GLN A 137 0.73 10.13 12.95
C GLN A 137 -0.49 11.07 12.99
N GLU A 138 -0.33 12.34 12.59
CA GLU A 138 -1.41 13.33 12.51
C GLU A 138 -2.54 12.87 11.58
N PHE A 139 -2.22 12.28 10.44
CA PHE A 139 -3.20 11.69 9.53
C PHE A 139 -4.02 10.57 10.21
N LEU A 140 -3.35 9.65 10.90
CA LEU A 140 -4.00 8.54 11.59
C LEU A 140 -4.86 9.01 12.78
N ASP A 141 -4.45 10.07 13.46
CA ASP A 141 -5.16 10.62 14.62
C ASP A 141 -6.35 11.50 14.22
N SER A 142 -6.33 12.09 13.03
CA SER A 142 -7.33 13.08 12.58
C SER A 142 -8.45 12.50 11.73
N TYR A 143 -8.29 11.31 11.16
CA TYR A 143 -9.30 10.72 10.28
C TYR A 143 -10.19 9.70 10.98
N ASP A 144 -11.49 9.99 10.98
CA ASP A 144 -12.49 8.94 11.03
C ASP A 144 -12.40 8.14 9.74
N ARG A 145 -12.27 6.81 9.87
CA ARG A 145 -12.15 5.91 8.72
C ARG A 145 -13.35 6.14 7.78
N PRO A 146 -13.13 6.46 6.49
CA PRO A 146 -14.24 6.67 5.57
C PRO A 146 -15.03 5.37 5.37
N GLU A 147 -16.37 5.46 5.43
CA GLU A 147 -17.33 4.34 5.25
C GLU A 147 -17.64 4.03 3.79
#